data_AF-A0A2V8LYS3-F1
#
_entry.id   AF-A0A2V8LYS3-F1
#
_cell.length_a   1.000
_cell.length_b   1.000
_cell.length_c   1.000
_cell.angle_alpha   90.00
_cell.angle_beta   90.00
_cell.angle_gamma   90.00
#
_symmetry.space_group_name_H-M   'P 1'
#
loop_
_entity.id
_entity.type
_entity.pdbx_description
1 polymer ?
#
loop_
_entity_poly.entity_id
_entity_poly.type
_entity_poly.pdbx_seq_one_letter_code
_entity_poly.pdbx_strand_id
1 'polypeptide(L)'
;MKLNSIVIVNLQGPKERFFGRLLDIATAGVTVRGIDLNAFEDWMSDINYREESGVQPTTIFFPLHRIEKIIQDEGIGAIPSLADTFLTKVGSAVEDHLE
;
A
#
# COMPACT_ATOMS: atom_id res chain seq x y z
N MET A 1 -6.63 13.54 -4.05
CA MET A 1 -5.99 12.64 -3.07
C MET A 1 -5.12 13.48 -2.15
N LYS A 2 -5.10 13.21 -0.84
CA LYS A 2 -4.28 13.95 0.13
C LYS A 2 -2.99 13.17 0.40
N LEU A 3 -1.94 13.87 0.85
CA LEU A 3 -0.77 13.20 1.42
C LEU A 3 -1.20 12.40 2.66
N ASN A 4 -0.47 11.33 2.92
CA ASN A 4 -0.74 10.33 3.96
C ASN A 4 -2.02 9.50 3.77
N SER A 5 -2.74 9.67 2.66
CA SER A 5 -3.81 8.74 2.30
C SER A 5 -3.25 7.36 1.95
N ILE A 6 -4.01 6.30 2.28
CA ILE A 6 -3.76 4.95 1.80
C ILE A 6 -4.22 4.83 0.35
N VAL A 7 -3.36 4.26 -0.48
CA VAL A 7 -3.53 4.23 -1.93
C VAL A 7 -3.09 2.89 -2.52
N ILE A 8 -3.63 2.58 -3.71
CA ILE A 8 -3.15 1.54 -4.59
C ILE A 8 -2.61 2.19 -5.86
N VAL A 9 -1.31 2.04 -6.10
CA VAL A 9 -0.64 2.47 -7.33
C VAL A 9 -0.64 1.29 -8.31
N ASN A 10 -1.25 1.48 -9.48
CA ASN A 10 -1.17 0.52 -10.57
C ASN A 10 -0.04 0.96 -11.52
N LEU A 11 0.91 0.06 -11.77
CA LEU A 11 2.06 0.31 -12.63
C LEU A 11 1.90 -0.40 -13.97
N GLN A 12 2.55 0.15 -14.98
CA GLN A 12 2.70 -0.43 -16.30
C GLN A 12 4.17 -0.69 -16.64
N GLY A 13 4.38 -1.73 -17.46
CA GLY A 13 5.69 -2.11 -18.01
C GLY A 13 6.79 -2.33 -16.98
N PRO A 14 6.75 -3.40 -16.14
CA PRO A 14 5.75 -4.46 -15.99
C PRO A 14 4.50 -4.06 -15.17
N LYS A 15 3.45 -4.90 -15.23
CA LYS A 15 2.20 -4.68 -14.50
C LYS A 15 2.35 -5.13 -13.05
N GLU A 16 2.24 -4.17 -12.14
CA GLU A 16 2.38 -4.36 -10.70
C GLU A 16 1.34 -3.52 -9.98
N ARG A 17 0.97 -3.95 -8.76
CA ARG A 17 0.06 -3.20 -7.89
C ARG A 17 0.76 -2.99 -6.57
N PHE A 18 0.86 -1.74 -6.15
CA PHE A 18 1.55 -1.36 -4.92
C PHE A 18 0.58 -0.70 -3.97
N PHE A 19 0.46 -1.24 -2.76
CA PHE A 19 -0.40 -0.71 -1.71
C PHE A 19 0.45 0.06 -0.71
N GLY A 20 0.01 1.25 -0.30
CA GLY A 20 0.72 1.96 0.77
C GLY A 20 0.26 3.38 1.03
N ARG A 21 1.03 4.07 1.86
CA ARG A 21 0.83 5.46 2.26
C ARG A 21 1.51 6.40 1.27
N LEU A 22 0.73 7.32 0.71
CA LEU A 22 1.25 8.36 -0.18
C LEU A 22 2.06 9.40 0.60
N LEU A 23 3.36 9.52 0.29
CA LEU A 23 4.25 10.46 0.96
C LEU A 23 4.45 11.77 0.16
N ASP A 24 4.48 11.68 -1.17
CA ASP A 24 4.69 12.85 -2.03
C ASP A 24 4.06 12.68 -3.41
N ILE A 25 3.65 13.80 -4.01
CA ILE A 25 3.19 13.90 -5.40
C ILE A 25 3.95 15.05 -6.07
N ALA A 26 4.78 14.71 -7.05
CA ALA A 26 5.55 15.65 -7.83
C ALA A 26 5.25 15.51 -9.33
N THR A 27 5.70 16.48 -10.13
CA THR A 27 5.59 16.42 -11.60
C THR A 27 6.37 15.25 -12.20
N ALA A 28 7.43 14.78 -11.52
CA ALA A 28 8.25 13.66 -11.96
C ALA A 28 7.65 12.29 -11.60
N GLY A 29 6.76 12.21 -10.61
CA GLY A 29 6.27 10.94 -10.09
C GLY A 29 5.69 11.06 -8.67
N VAL A 30 5.51 9.91 -8.02
CA VAL A 30 4.96 9.83 -6.66
C VAL A 30 5.84 8.99 -5.75
N THR A 31 5.89 9.34 -4.47
CA THR A 31 6.60 8.57 -3.46
C THR A 31 5.58 7.89 -2.54
N VAL A 32 5.71 6.58 -2.37
CA VAL A 32 4.82 5.76 -1.54
C VAL A 32 5.65 4.90 -0.59
N ARG A 33 5.25 4.86 0.67
CA ARG A 33 5.73 3.87 1.64
C ARG A 33 4.73 2.74 1.72
N GLY A 34 5.13 1.54 1.32
CA GLY A 34 4.17 0.47 1.10
C GLY A 34 4.80 -0.83 0.68
N ILE A 35 3.98 -1.72 0.13
CA ILE A 35 4.34 -3.07 -0.24
C ILE A 35 3.70 -3.46 -1.57
N ASP A 36 4.32 -4.39 -2.28
CA ASP A 36 3.67 -5.04 -3.41
C ASP A 36 2.41 -5.77 -2.92
N LEU A 37 1.30 -5.57 -3.63
CA LEU A 37 0.01 -6.12 -3.23
C LEU A 37 0.01 -7.65 -3.20
N ASN A 38 0.87 -8.32 -3.97
CA ASN A 38 1.03 -9.77 -3.92
C ASN A 38 1.68 -10.26 -2.61
N ALA A 39 2.45 -9.39 -1.93
CA ALA A 39 3.09 -9.69 -0.65
C ALA A 39 2.28 -9.16 0.56
N PHE A 40 1.11 -8.56 0.32
CA PHE A 40 0.30 -7.93 1.37
C PHE A 40 -0.24 -8.92 2.41
N GLU A 41 -0.74 -10.08 1.95
CA GLU A 41 -1.26 -11.13 2.85
C GLU A 41 -0.15 -11.79 3.68
N ASP A 42 1.02 -12.01 3.07
CA ASP A 42 2.20 -12.53 3.76
C ASP A 42 2.66 -11.55 4.84
N TRP A 43 2.74 -10.25 4.49
CA TRP A 43 3.07 -9.20 5.46
C TRP A 43 2.09 -9.12 6.64
N MET A 44 0.78 -9.21 6.40
CA MET A 44 -0.22 -9.27 7.49
C MET A 44 -0.01 -10.50 8.38
N SER A 45 0.33 -11.65 7.77
CA SER A 45 0.60 -12.88 8.50
C SER A 45 1.85 -12.74 9.37
N ASP A 46 2.93 -12.19 8.83
CA ASP A 46 4.19 -11.95 9.54
C ASP A 46 3.99 -11.10 10.79
N ILE A 47 3.20 -10.03 10.69
CA ILE A 47 2.87 -9.16 11.84
C ILE A 47 2.14 -9.95 12.94
N ASN A 48 1.17 -10.78 12.55
CA ASN A 48 0.38 -11.56 13.49
C ASN A 48 1.20 -12.65 14.19
N TYR A 49 2.09 -13.33 13.47
CA TYR A 49 2.91 -14.41 14.00
C TYR A 49 4.26 -13.94 14.58
N ARG A 50 4.59 -12.65 14.43
CA ARG A 50 5.89 -12.07 14.79
C ARG A 50 7.05 -12.80 14.11
N GLU A 51 6.85 -13.19 12.86
CA GLU A 51 7.87 -13.86 12.06
C GLU A 51 8.78 -12.81 11.38
N GLU A 52 10.07 -13.11 11.32
CA GLU A 52 11.05 -12.32 10.56
C GLU A 52 11.13 -12.84 9.12
N SER A 53 10.00 -12.93 8.41
CA SER A 53 9.96 -13.49 7.04
C SER A 53 10.55 -12.53 5.99
N GLY A 54 11.00 -11.35 6.42
CA GLY A 54 11.73 -10.38 5.59
C GLY A 54 10.84 -9.48 4.72
N VAL A 55 9.53 -9.73 4.69
CA VAL A 55 8.58 -8.91 3.95
C VAL A 55 8.24 -7.67 4.78
N GLN A 56 8.77 -6.52 4.35
CA GLN A 56 8.54 -5.25 5.03
C GLN A 56 8.18 -4.14 4.05
N PRO A 57 7.38 -3.16 4.47
CA PRO A 57 7.11 -1.98 3.67
C PRO A 57 8.39 -1.23 3.34
N THR A 58 8.47 -0.73 2.10
CA THR A 58 9.60 0.04 1.60
C THR A 58 9.12 1.38 1.08
N THR A 59 10.03 2.36 1.09
CA THR A 59 9.77 3.68 0.50
C THR A 59 10.24 3.67 -0.95
N ILE A 60 9.31 3.82 -1.89
CA ILE A 60 9.60 3.73 -3.32
C ILE A 60 9.11 5.00 -4.02
N PHE A 61 9.93 5.50 -4.94
CA PHE A 61 9.53 6.51 -5.92
C PHE A 61 9.12 5.83 -7.22
N PHE A 62 7.90 6.13 -7.69
CA PHE A 62 7.41 5.69 -8.98
C PHE A 62 7.42 6.85 -9.98
N PRO A 63 8.16 6.74 -11.09
CA PRO A 63 8.16 7.79 -12.12
C PRO A 63 6.82 7.83 -12.84
N LEU A 64 6.35 9.03 -13.19
CA LEU A 64 4.99 9.25 -13.70
C LEU A 64 4.64 8.39 -14.93
N HIS A 65 5.59 8.13 -15.83
CA HIS A 65 5.38 7.31 -17.02
C HIS A 65 5.09 5.84 -16.73
N ARG A 66 5.49 5.32 -15.56
CA ARG A 66 5.16 3.96 -15.12
C ARG A 66 3.79 3.86 -14.46
N ILE A 67 3.18 4.97 -14.05
CA ILE A 67 1.92 4.95 -13.31
C ILE A 67 0.77 4.91 -14.31
N GLU A 68 -0.03 3.85 -14.25
CA GLU A 68 -1.28 3.77 -14.99
C GLU A 68 -2.37 4.59 -14.29
N LYS A 69 -2.50 4.40 -12.97
CA LYS A 69 -3.44 5.14 -12.11
C LYS A 69 -3.09 4.98 -10.64
N ILE A 70 -3.51 5.95 -9.84
CA ILE A 70 -3.49 5.86 -8.38
C ILE A 70 -4.93 5.90 -7.88
N ILE A 71 -5.30 4.91 -7.08
CA ILE A 71 -6.63 4.77 -6.51
C ILE A 71 -6.51 4.98 -5.00
N GLN A 72 -7.39 5.77 -4.41
CA GLN A 72 -7.50 5.85 -2.96
C GLN A 72 -8.13 4.56 -2.43
N ASP A 73 -7.56 3.98 -1.39
CA ASP A 73 -8.14 2.79 -0.77
C ASP A 73 -9.38 3.18 0.06
N GLU A 74 -10.56 2.86 -0.47
CA GLU A 74 -11.84 3.20 0.12
C GLU A 74 -12.81 2.02 -0.02
N GLY A 75 -13.54 1.70 1.06
CA GLY A 75 -14.59 0.69 1.03
C GLY A 75 -15.75 1.13 0.16
N ILE A 76 -16.38 0.18 -0.54
CA ILE A 76 -17.55 0.44 -1.40
C ILE A 76 -18.76 -0.31 -0.84
N GLY A 77 -19.64 0.44 -0.17
CA GLY A 77 -20.86 -0.12 0.42
C GLY A 77 -20.51 -1.16 1.50
N ALA A 78 -20.79 -2.43 1.22
CA ALA A 78 -20.49 -3.55 2.12
C ALA A 78 -19.11 -4.19 1.87
N ILE A 79 -18.37 -3.73 0.86
CA ILE A 79 -17.04 -4.26 0.52
C ILE A 79 -16.01 -3.42 1.30
N PRO A 80 -15.27 -4.01 2.26
CA PRO A 80 -14.24 -3.31 3.01
C PRO A 80 -13.07 -2.92 2.11
N SER A 81 -12.35 -1.86 2.48
CA SER A 81 -11.07 -1.53 1.86
C SER A 81 -9.97 -2.54 2.25
N LEU A 82 -8.78 -2.41 1.66
CA LEU A 82 -7.63 -3.19 2.09
C LEU A 82 -7.18 -2.77 3.50
N ALA A 83 -7.20 -1.47 3.81
CA ALA A 83 -6.93 -0.97 5.15
C ALA A 83 -7.95 -1.48 6.20
N ASP A 84 -9.24 -1.55 5.85
CA ASP A 84 -10.29 -2.11 6.72
C ASP A 84 -10.05 -3.60 6.98
N THR A 85 -9.66 -4.33 5.93
CA THR A 85 -9.32 -5.76 6.01
C THR A 85 -8.09 -5.98 6.88
N PHE A 86 -7.06 -5.14 6.72
CA PHE A 86 -5.86 -5.15 7.55
C PHE A 86 -6.21 -4.93 9.01
N LEU A 87 -6.97 -3.88 9.32
CA LEU A 87 -7.41 -3.57 10.67
C LEU A 87 -8.17 -4.73 11.31
N THR A 88 -9.03 -5.39 10.54
CA THR A 88 -9.80 -6.55 11.01
C THR A 88 -8.93 -7.75 11.32
N LYS A 89 -7.90 -8.03 10.48
CA LYS A 89 -7.02 -9.20 10.62
C LYS A 89 -5.88 -9.01 11.61
N VAL A 90 -5.34 -7.80 11.71
CA VAL A 90 -4.14 -7.47 12.50
C VAL A 90 -4.51 -6.79 13.83
N GLY A 91 -5.69 -6.16 13.90
CA GLY A 91 -6.18 -5.50 15.11
C GLY A 91 -5.59 -4.10 15.36
N SER A 92 -4.86 -3.54 14.40
CA SER A 92 -4.29 -2.19 14.43
C SER A 92 -4.33 -1.55 13.05
N ALA A 93 -4.27 -0.21 12.98
CA ALA A 93 -4.37 0.51 11.72
C ALA A 93 -3.15 0.24 10.84
N VAL A 94 -3.33 0.12 9.52
CA VAL A 94 -2.23 -0.20 8.61
C VAL A 94 -1.17 0.90 8.58
N GLU A 95 -1.58 2.14 8.82
CA GLU A 95 -0.74 3.32 8.96
C GLU A 95 0.34 3.14 10.03
N ASP A 96 0.03 2.45 11.14
CA ASP A 96 0.95 2.21 12.26
C ASP A 96 2.08 1.24 11.86
N HIS A 97 1.89 0.47 10.77
CA HIS A 97 2.87 -0.47 10.25
C HIS A 97 3.57 0.03 8.98
N LEU A 98 3.21 1.24 8.52
CA LEU A 98 3.80 1.89 7.35
C LEU A 98 4.76 3.04 7.74
N GLU A 99 5.28 3.05 8.97
CA GLU A 99 6.31 4.00 9.42
C GLU A 99 7.61 3.91 8.62
#